data_AF-F8UHP1-F1
#
_entry.id   AF-F8UHP1-F1
#
_cell.length_a   1.000
_cell.length_b   1.000
_cell.length_c   1.000
_cell.angle_alpha   90.00
_cell.angle_beta   90.00
_cell.angle_gamma   90.00
#
_symmetry.space_group_name_H-M   'P 1'
#
loop_
_entity.id
_entity.type
_entity.pdbx_description
1 polymer ?
#
loop_
_entity_poly.entity_id
_entity_poly.type
_entity_poly.pdbx_seq_one_letter_code
_entity_poly.pdbx_strand_id
1 'polypeptide(L)'
;KWTLETHVHADHVTAAWLLRQRLGSRIALSVDGGASGADRLLRHGEHVAFGLRQLQVRATPGHTNGCLSYVLDDESRVFTGDCLLIRGCGRTDFQQGSTASLYRSVHMQLFTLPADCLVYPGHDYNGMGVSSIGEERRFNPRLGGDVAEADFAGFMQHLGLPHPKKMDLAVPANLRCGRPEGDVQVPADPGWAQLNFSIAGLWEIAPHALADVAARVQVVDVREPEEYAHGLGHIEGALLVPLGQLEARLPELPRDRPIVTV
;
A
#
# COMPACT_ATOMS: atom_id res chain seq x y z
N LYS A 1 12.64 -5.23 -4.98
CA LYS A 1 13.12 -6.55 -4.47
C LYS A 1 11.99 -7.34 -3.81
N TRP A 2 11.35 -6.80 -2.78
CA TRP A 2 10.32 -7.50 -2.02
C TRP A 2 9.03 -6.68 -1.93
N THR A 3 7.90 -7.36 -1.88
CA THR A 3 6.65 -6.87 -1.28
C THR A 3 6.45 -7.67 0.01
N LEU A 4 6.33 -6.99 1.15
CA LEU A 4 6.22 -7.63 2.46
C LEU A 4 4.82 -7.41 3.02
N GLU A 5 4.11 -8.50 3.27
CA GLU A 5 2.81 -8.45 3.94
C GLU A 5 3.02 -8.56 5.45
N THR A 6 2.35 -7.71 6.23
CA THR A 6 2.34 -7.88 7.70
C THR A 6 1.38 -8.99 8.11
N HIS A 7 0.29 -9.20 7.37
CA HIS A 7 -0.70 -10.25 7.61
C HIS A 7 -1.61 -10.40 6.37
N VAL A 8 -2.53 -11.36 6.41
CA VAL A 8 -3.59 -11.46 5.41
C VAL A 8 -4.65 -10.40 5.73
N HIS A 9 -4.73 -9.34 4.92
CA HIS A 9 -5.65 -8.22 5.15
C HIS A 9 -7.13 -8.60 4.92
N ALA A 10 -8.05 -8.00 5.67
CA ALA A 10 -9.50 -8.22 5.56
C ALA A 10 -10.28 -7.03 4.99
N ASP A 11 -9.64 -5.89 4.83
CA ASP A 11 -10.24 -4.61 4.46
C ASP A 11 -9.87 -4.16 3.04
N HIS A 12 -8.83 -4.75 2.44
CA HIS A 12 -8.42 -4.49 1.07
C HIS A 12 -7.76 -5.72 0.44
N VAL A 13 -7.70 -5.77 -0.89
CA VAL A 13 -6.92 -6.79 -1.62
C VAL A 13 -5.48 -6.28 -1.75
N THR A 14 -4.50 -7.09 -1.36
CA THR A 14 -3.09 -6.72 -1.53
C THR A 14 -2.73 -6.57 -3.02
N ALA A 15 -1.88 -5.59 -3.32
CA ALA A 15 -1.28 -5.42 -4.63
C ALA A 15 -0.06 -6.34 -4.86
N ALA A 16 0.30 -7.22 -3.92
CA ALA A 16 1.53 -8.02 -3.99
C ALA A 16 1.67 -8.82 -5.30
N TRP A 17 0.62 -9.53 -5.71
CA TRP A 17 0.62 -10.23 -7.00
C TRP A 17 0.80 -9.26 -8.17
N LEU A 18 0.09 -8.13 -8.18
CA LEU A 18 0.17 -7.14 -9.26
C LEU A 18 1.57 -6.50 -9.36
N LEU A 19 2.17 -6.15 -8.22
CA LEU A 19 3.53 -5.61 -8.13
C LEU A 19 4.57 -6.64 -8.60
N ARG A 20 4.37 -7.92 -8.29
CA ARG A 20 5.20 -8.99 -8.84
C ARG A 20 5.09 -9.06 -10.36
N GLN A 21 3.88 -9.04 -10.92
CA GLN A 21 3.71 -9.12 -12.38
C GLN A 21 4.27 -7.89 -13.10
N ARG A 22 4.04 -6.69 -12.58
CA ARG A 22 4.41 -5.44 -13.26
C ARG A 22 5.85 -5.01 -13.01
N LEU A 23 6.39 -5.26 -11.81
CA LEU A 23 7.67 -4.71 -11.36
C LEU A 23 8.68 -5.79 -10.92
N GLY A 24 8.30 -7.07 -10.97
CA GLY A 24 9.19 -8.18 -10.63
C GLY A 24 9.54 -8.27 -9.13
N SER A 25 8.74 -7.69 -8.24
CA SER A 25 8.94 -7.89 -6.79
C SER A 25 8.67 -9.35 -6.38
N ARG A 26 9.38 -9.82 -5.36
CA ARG A 26 9.10 -11.13 -4.72
C ARG A 26 8.19 -10.92 -3.53
N ILE A 27 7.17 -11.75 -3.38
CA ILE A 27 6.18 -11.64 -2.31
C ILE A 27 6.68 -12.42 -1.09
N ALA A 28 6.71 -11.79 0.08
CA ALA A 28 6.99 -12.47 1.32
C ALA A 28 5.94 -12.17 2.41
N LEU A 29 5.57 -13.21 3.14
CA LEU A 29 4.55 -13.16 4.20
C LEU A 29 4.80 -14.29 5.21
N SER A 30 4.06 -14.29 6.33
CA SER A 30 4.22 -15.29 7.39
C SER A 30 3.95 -16.72 6.95
N VAL A 31 4.76 -17.66 7.43
CA VAL A 31 4.45 -19.10 7.31
C VAL A 31 3.12 -19.46 7.98
N ASP A 32 2.71 -18.71 9.00
CA ASP A 32 1.52 -18.96 9.81
C ASP A 32 0.25 -18.26 9.28
N GLY A 33 0.37 -17.55 8.15
CA GLY A 33 -0.74 -16.80 7.54
C GLY A 33 -1.67 -17.64 6.65
N GLY A 34 -1.30 -18.88 6.34
CA GLY A 34 -2.11 -19.80 5.51
C GLY A 34 -2.25 -19.40 4.04
N ALA A 35 -1.58 -18.33 3.58
CA ALA A 35 -1.62 -17.90 2.19
C ALA A 35 -0.71 -18.75 1.29
N SER A 36 -1.10 -18.88 0.03
CA SER A 36 -0.38 -19.57 -1.04
C SER A 36 0.10 -18.59 -2.10
N GLY A 37 1.14 -18.96 -2.84
CA GLY A 37 1.67 -18.16 -3.95
C GLY A 37 2.73 -17.11 -3.58
N ALA A 38 3.16 -17.08 -2.31
CA ALA A 38 4.29 -16.28 -1.86
C ALA A 38 5.62 -16.85 -2.41
N ASP A 39 6.58 -15.96 -2.68
CA ASP A 39 7.92 -16.34 -3.11
C ASP A 39 8.83 -16.70 -1.92
N ARG A 40 8.49 -16.23 -0.71
CA ARG A 40 9.18 -16.57 0.55
C ARG A 40 8.20 -16.56 1.73
N LEU A 41 8.17 -17.66 2.48
CA LEU A 41 7.49 -17.72 3.77
C LEU A 41 8.48 -17.32 4.87
N LEU A 42 8.07 -16.38 5.73
CA LEU A 42 8.90 -15.79 6.77
C LEU A 42 8.55 -16.38 8.15
N ARG A 43 9.58 -16.47 9.00
CA ARG A 43 9.48 -16.90 10.41
C ARG A 43 10.10 -15.85 11.33
N HIS A 44 9.73 -15.93 12.61
CA HIS A 44 10.34 -15.13 13.66
C HIS A 44 11.88 -15.22 13.62
N GLY A 45 12.55 -14.08 13.75
CA GLY A 45 14.01 -13.97 13.78
C GLY A 45 14.69 -13.97 12.41
N GLU A 46 13.95 -14.25 11.32
CA GLU A 46 14.50 -14.13 9.98
C GLU A 46 14.78 -12.66 9.61
N HIS A 47 15.66 -12.46 8.63
CA HIS A 47 15.98 -11.14 8.10
C HIS A 47 15.66 -11.04 6.62
N VAL A 48 15.20 -9.86 6.20
CA VAL A 48 14.92 -9.50 4.81
C VAL A 48 15.79 -8.32 4.41
N ALA A 49 16.80 -8.57 3.57
CA ALA A 49 17.75 -7.55 3.14
C ALA A 49 17.27 -6.73 1.94
N PHE A 50 17.61 -5.44 1.94
CA PHE A 50 17.40 -4.48 0.84
C PHE A 50 18.53 -3.44 0.83
N GLY A 51 19.34 -3.44 -0.24
CA GLY A 51 20.56 -2.63 -0.27
C GLY A 51 21.53 -3.04 0.85
N LEU A 52 22.00 -2.05 1.62
CA LEU A 52 22.85 -2.24 2.81
C LEU A 52 22.03 -2.36 4.11
N ARG A 53 20.71 -2.39 4.02
CA ARG A 53 19.79 -2.41 5.16
C ARG A 53 19.04 -3.74 5.22
N GLN A 54 18.45 -4.04 6.36
CA GLN A 54 17.61 -5.21 6.57
C GLN A 54 16.47 -4.96 7.54
N LEU A 55 15.41 -5.75 7.39
CA LEU A 55 14.31 -5.85 8.34
C LEU A 55 14.39 -7.19 9.07
N GLN A 56 14.44 -7.17 10.40
CA GLN A 56 14.22 -8.34 11.24
C GLN A 56 12.71 -8.61 11.30
N VAL A 57 12.33 -9.87 11.12
CA VAL A 57 10.96 -10.35 11.26
C VAL A 57 10.70 -10.71 12.71
N ARG A 58 9.71 -10.07 13.34
CA ARG A 58 9.16 -10.50 14.63
C ARG A 58 7.76 -11.05 14.40
N ALA A 59 7.55 -12.33 14.71
CA ALA A 59 6.20 -12.88 14.79
C ALA A 59 5.42 -12.17 15.91
N THR A 60 4.29 -11.59 15.56
CA THR A 60 3.41 -10.83 16.46
C THR A 60 1.96 -11.26 16.27
N PRO A 61 1.63 -12.56 16.46
CA PRO A 61 0.29 -13.07 16.31
C PRO A 61 -0.68 -12.41 17.29
N GLY A 62 -1.94 -12.32 16.91
CA GLY A 62 -2.97 -11.77 17.79
C GLY A 62 -4.12 -11.16 17.01
N HIS A 63 -3.84 -10.22 16.12
CA HIS A 63 -4.85 -9.74 15.17
C HIS A 63 -5.24 -10.84 14.18
N THR A 64 -4.22 -11.52 13.63
CA THR A 64 -4.33 -12.82 12.95
C THR A 64 -3.24 -13.75 13.47
N ASN A 65 -3.32 -15.04 13.20
CA ASN A 65 -2.22 -15.98 13.48
C ASN A 65 -0.95 -15.68 12.67
N GLY A 66 -1.10 -15.09 11.48
CA GLY A 66 -0.02 -14.79 10.55
C GLY A 66 0.61 -13.41 10.70
N CYS A 67 0.28 -12.65 11.76
CA CYS A 67 0.81 -11.31 11.93
C CYS A 67 2.33 -11.29 12.18
N LEU A 68 3.03 -10.47 11.40
CA LEU A 68 4.43 -10.13 11.54
C LEU A 68 4.58 -8.62 11.75
N SER A 69 5.60 -8.27 12.53
CA SER A 69 6.15 -6.93 12.58
C SER A 69 7.56 -6.93 12.00
N TYR A 70 7.94 -5.84 11.32
CA TYR A 70 9.25 -5.70 10.67
C TYR A 70 10.05 -4.60 11.36
N VAL A 71 11.18 -4.95 11.96
CA VAL A 71 12.05 -4.04 12.69
C VAL A 71 13.26 -3.68 11.83
N LEU A 72 13.56 -2.39 11.68
CA LEU A 72 14.74 -1.93 10.96
C LEU A 72 16.02 -2.31 11.73
N ASP A 73 17.10 -2.61 11.01
CA ASP A 73 18.38 -3.08 11.57
C ASP A 73 19.01 -2.23 12.69
N ASP A 74 18.72 -0.94 12.73
CA ASP A 74 19.17 0.00 13.77
C ASP A 74 18.15 0.20 14.89
N GLU A 75 17.06 -0.59 14.88
CA GLU A 75 15.90 -0.52 15.78
C GLU A 75 15.24 0.86 15.85
N SER A 76 15.50 1.77 14.92
CA SER A 76 14.91 3.11 14.90
C SER A 76 13.43 3.11 14.50
N ARG A 77 12.97 2.04 13.84
CA ARG A 77 11.61 1.91 13.29
C ARG A 77 11.11 0.48 13.36
N VAL A 78 9.82 0.33 13.61
CA VAL A 78 9.08 -0.91 13.47
C VAL A 78 7.79 -0.69 12.68
N PHE A 79 7.53 -1.57 11.72
CA PHE A 79 6.25 -1.65 11.01
C PHE A 79 5.41 -2.73 11.69
N THR A 80 4.34 -2.33 12.37
CA THR A 80 3.61 -3.20 13.31
C THR A 80 2.38 -3.89 12.70
N GLY A 81 2.06 -3.58 11.44
CA GLY A 81 0.81 -3.99 10.82
C GLY A 81 -0.36 -3.63 11.73
N ASP A 82 -1.28 -4.58 11.90
CA ASP A 82 -2.43 -4.40 12.80
C ASP A 82 -2.23 -5.04 14.18
N CYS A 83 -0.98 -5.35 14.57
CA CYS A 83 -0.70 -5.79 15.94
C CYS A 83 -0.81 -4.60 16.92
N LEU A 84 0.01 -3.58 16.74
CA LEU A 84 0.00 -2.35 17.53
C LEU A 84 -0.40 -1.18 16.61
N LEU A 85 -1.42 -0.42 17.03
CA LEU A 85 -1.88 0.79 16.36
C LEU A 85 -1.60 2.00 17.25
N ILE A 86 -1.68 3.21 16.69
CA ILE A 86 -1.50 4.45 17.46
C ILE A 86 -2.64 4.55 18.48
N ARG A 87 -2.30 4.50 19.78
CA ARG A 87 -3.23 4.46 20.92
C ARG A 87 -4.28 3.35 20.79
N GLY A 88 -3.92 2.23 20.18
CA GLY A 88 -4.83 1.11 20.00
C GLY A 88 -4.13 -0.17 19.58
N CYS A 89 -4.91 -1.10 19.05
CA CYS A 89 -4.44 -2.36 18.49
C CYS A 89 -5.49 -2.88 17.49
N GLY A 90 -5.09 -3.84 16.65
CA GLY A 90 -6.04 -4.56 15.81
C GLY A 90 -7.06 -5.34 16.64
N ARG A 91 -8.19 -5.65 16.00
CA ARG A 91 -9.24 -6.52 16.55
C ARG A 91 -8.76 -7.99 16.60
N THR A 92 -9.38 -8.82 17.42
CA THR A 92 -8.93 -10.20 17.70
C THR A 92 -10.01 -11.26 17.50
N ASP A 93 -11.14 -10.89 16.91
CA ASP A 93 -12.37 -11.69 16.81
C ASP A 93 -12.56 -12.40 15.45
N PHE A 94 -11.64 -12.21 14.51
CA PHE A 94 -11.64 -12.85 13.18
C PHE A 94 -10.25 -13.43 12.86
N GLN A 95 -10.13 -14.20 11.76
CA GLN A 95 -8.85 -14.67 11.20
C GLN A 95 -7.93 -15.36 12.24
N GLN A 96 -8.54 -16.21 13.07
CA GLN A 96 -7.87 -16.90 14.18
C GLN A 96 -7.22 -15.95 15.19
N GLY A 97 -7.73 -14.72 15.30
CA GLY A 97 -7.29 -13.74 16.26
C GLY A 97 -7.40 -14.24 17.70
N SER A 98 -6.50 -13.74 18.54
CA SER A 98 -6.34 -14.16 19.93
C SER A 98 -5.89 -12.99 20.77
N THR A 99 -6.74 -12.58 21.71
CA THR A 99 -6.45 -11.47 22.63
C THR A 99 -5.23 -11.75 23.50
N ALA A 100 -5.13 -12.97 24.07
CA ALA A 100 -3.95 -13.39 24.84
C ALA A 100 -2.67 -13.34 23.99
N SER A 101 -2.72 -13.83 22.75
CA SER A 101 -1.56 -13.77 21.84
C SER A 101 -1.20 -12.34 21.48
N LEU A 102 -2.20 -11.47 21.22
CA LEU A 102 -1.96 -10.07 20.89
C LEU A 102 -1.26 -9.33 22.03
N TYR A 103 -1.75 -9.49 23.26
CA TYR A 103 -1.14 -8.90 24.44
C TYR A 103 0.32 -9.34 24.58
N ARG A 104 0.58 -10.64 24.53
CA ARG A 104 1.93 -11.21 24.63
C ARG A 104 2.84 -10.73 23.50
N SER A 105 2.33 -10.67 22.27
CA SER A 105 3.07 -10.15 21.12
C SER A 105 3.50 -8.71 21.34
N VAL A 106 2.60 -7.83 21.76
CA VAL A 106 2.94 -6.43 22.01
C VAL A 106 3.97 -6.33 23.14
N HIS A 107 3.73 -6.96 24.29
CA HIS A 107 4.60 -6.81 25.46
C HIS A 107 5.98 -7.46 25.28
N MET A 108 6.05 -8.63 24.65
CA MET A 108 7.30 -9.40 24.53
C MET A 108 8.09 -9.08 23.27
N GLN A 109 7.43 -8.62 22.20
CA GLN A 109 8.07 -8.40 20.90
C GLN A 109 8.18 -6.93 20.51
N LEU A 110 7.25 -6.06 20.94
CA LEU A 110 7.26 -4.65 20.54
C LEU A 110 7.74 -3.75 21.67
N PHE A 111 7.20 -3.89 22.89
CA PHE A 111 7.59 -3.06 24.04
C PHE A 111 8.99 -3.34 24.60
N THR A 112 9.66 -4.38 24.06
CA THR A 112 11.08 -4.68 24.29
C THR A 112 12.02 -3.89 23.40
N LEU A 113 11.52 -3.18 22.38
CA LEU A 113 12.30 -2.27 21.54
C LEU A 113 12.69 -0.98 22.30
N PRO A 114 13.69 -0.23 21.79
CA PRO A 114 14.04 1.10 22.31
C PRO A 114 12.83 2.04 22.38
N ALA A 115 12.78 2.90 23.40
CA ALA A 115 11.62 3.77 23.62
C ALA A 115 11.42 4.80 22.50
N ASP A 116 12.48 5.18 21.82
CA ASP A 116 12.51 6.10 20.67
C ASP A 116 12.28 5.39 19.33
N CYS A 117 12.15 4.05 19.31
CA CYS A 117 11.76 3.30 18.13
C CYS A 117 10.40 3.77 17.61
N LEU A 118 10.36 4.27 16.38
CA LEU A 118 9.13 4.77 15.75
C LEU A 118 8.22 3.61 15.36
N VAL A 119 6.93 3.77 15.61
CA VAL A 119 5.88 2.79 15.31
C VAL A 119 5.10 3.26 14.08
N TYR A 120 5.15 2.44 13.02
CA TYR A 120 4.37 2.61 11.79
C TYR A 120 3.30 1.49 11.69
N PRO A 121 2.03 1.79 12.00
CA PRO A 121 0.96 0.80 11.94
C PRO A 121 0.50 0.51 10.50
N GLY A 122 -0.27 -0.56 10.33
CA GLY A 122 -0.95 -0.88 9.08
C GLY A 122 -2.14 0.03 8.80
N HIS A 123 -2.77 0.55 9.85
CA HIS A 123 -3.93 1.43 9.77
C HIS A 123 -3.88 2.56 10.80
N ASP A 124 -4.50 3.67 10.42
CA ASP A 124 -4.92 4.74 11.33
C ASP A 124 -6.24 5.33 10.82
N TYR A 125 -7.10 5.74 11.75
CA TYR A 125 -8.43 6.29 11.43
C TYR A 125 -8.62 7.73 11.93
N ASN A 126 -7.54 8.37 12.40
CA ASN A 126 -7.54 9.70 13.01
C ASN A 126 -6.57 10.69 12.31
N GLY A 127 -5.94 10.28 11.20
CA GLY A 127 -4.96 11.10 10.47
C GLY A 127 -3.55 11.09 11.07
N MET A 128 -3.25 10.17 11.99
CA MET A 128 -1.96 10.05 12.65
C MET A 128 -1.03 9.12 11.85
N GLY A 129 0.15 9.60 11.50
CA GLY A 129 1.09 8.85 10.64
C GLY A 129 2.14 8.01 11.39
N VAL A 130 2.46 8.33 12.65
CA VAL A 130 3.55 7.71 13.41
C VAL A 130 3.36 7.91 14.91
N SER A 131 3.82 6.96 15.73
CA SER A 131 4.08 7.14 17.18
C SER A 131 5.43 6.51 17.55
N SER A 132 5.65 6.20 18.82
CA SER A 132 6.86 5.54 19.32
C SER A 132 6.55 4.45 20.33
N ILE A 133 7.45 3.50 20.49
CA ILE A 133 7.32 2.43 21.48
C ILE A 133 7.19 3.01 22.90
N GLY A 134 7.94 4.07 23.21
CA GLY A 134 7.88 4.74 24.50
C GLY A 134 6.51 5.38 24.77
N GLU A 135 5.89 5.99 23.76
CA GLU A 135 4.55 6.54 23.87
C GLU A 135 3.50 5.44 24.02
N GLU A 136 3.50 4.42 23.16
CA GLU A 136 2.50 3.35 23.23
C GLU A 136 2.62 2.55 24.53
N ARG A 137 3.85 2.28 25.00
CA ARG A 137 4.07 1.61 26.28
C ARG A 137 3.54 2.40 27.47
N ARG A 138 3.46 3.73 27.39
CA ARG A 138 2.98 4.59 28.49
C ARG A 138 1.50 4.96 28.35
N PHE A 139 1.03 5.17 27.13
CA PHE A 139 -0.22 5.89 26.85
C PHE A 139 -1.19 5.10 25.98
N ASN A 140 -0.84 3.90 25.51
CA ASN A 140 -1.83 3.06 24.84
C ASN A 140 -2.93 2.68 25.84
N PRO A 141 -4.19 3.06 25.60
CA PRO A 141 -5.27 2.85 26.58
C PRO A 141 -5.68 1.38 26.73
N ARG A 142 -5.21 0.49 25.85
CA ARG A 142 -5.53 -0.94 25.86
C ARG A 142 -4.38 -1.81 26.35
N LEU A 143 -3.14 -1.36 26.17
CA LEU A 143 -1.94 -2.20 26.31
C LEU A 143 -0.83 -1.52 27.13
N GLY A 144 -0.88 -0.20 27.29
CA GLY A 144 0.17 0.58 27.95
C GLY A 144 -0.03 0.70 29.46
N GLY A 145 0.96 1.29 30.12
CA GLY A 145 0.92 1.51 31.57
C GLY A 145 0.87 0.21 32.36
N ASP A 146 0.01 0.17 33.37
CA ASP A 146 -0.15 -0.97 34.28
C ASP A 146 -1.30 -1.91 33.86
N VAL A 147 -1.79 -1.80 32.62
CA VAL A 147 -2.90 -2.64 32.12
C VAL A 147 -2.48 -4.11 32.07
N ALA A 148 -3.22 -4.97 32.80
CA ALA A 148 -2.96 -6.40 32.82
C ALA A 148 -3.61 -7.12 31.62
N GLU A 149 -3.14 -8.34 31.31
CA GLU A 149 -3.69 -9.18 30.24
C GLU A 149 -5.21 -9.40 30.40
N ALA A 150 -5.70 -9.51 31.65
CA ALA A 150 -7.11 -9.68 31.95
C ALA A 150 -7.95 -8.43 31.66
N ASP A 151 -7.43 -7.24 31.95
CA ASP A 151 -8.09 -5.96 31.65
C ASP A 151 -8.21 -5.76 30.14
N PHE A 152 -7.12 -6.05 29.42
CA PHE A 152 -7.10 -6.04 27.97
C PHE A 152 -8.08 -7.06 27.38
N ALA A 153 -8.12 -8.28 27.90
CA ALA A 153 -9.06 -9.31 27.49
C ALA A 153 -10.52 -8.86 27.65
N GLY A 154 -10.85 -8.29 28.81
CA GLY A 154 -12.16 -7.72 29.09
C GLY A 154 -12.51 -6.58 28.11
N PHE A 155 -11.57 -5.67 27.85
CA PHE A 155 -11.77 -4.58 26.89
C PHE A 155 -12.08 -5.11 25.48
N MET A 156 -11.24 -6.02 24.97
CA MET A 156 -11.37 -6.53 23.60
C MET A 156 -12.67 -7.31 23.38
N GLN A 157 -13.15 -8.04 24.41
CA GLN A 157 -14.42 -8.76 24.34
C GLN A 157 -15.63 -7.83 24.18
N HIS A 158 -15.54 -6.59 24.66
CA HIS A 158 -16.65 -5.62 24.67
C HIS A 158 -16.50 -4.50 23.62
N LEU A 159 -15.57 -4.65 22.67
CA LEU A 159 -15.34 -3.68 21.59
C LEU A 159 -16.58 -3.45 20.70
N GLY A 160 -17.41 -4.48 20.49
CA GLY A 160 -18.68 -4.38 19.76
C GLY A 160 -18.54 -3.87 18.31
N LEU A 161 -17.41 -4.14 17.65
CA LEU A 161 -17.14 -3.62 16.31
C LEU A 161 -18.02 -4.30 15.25
N PRO A 162 -18.48 -3.56 14.22
CA PRO A 162 -19.22 -4.14 13.12
C PRO A 162 -18.37 -5.16 12.36
N HIS A 163 -19.04 -6.06 11.64
CA HIS A 163 -18.40 -6.99 10.72
C HIS A 163 -17.56 -6.22 9.68
N PRO A 164 -16.31 -6.64 9.38
CA PRO A 164 -15.49 -5.93 8.40
C PRO A 164 -16.14 -5.99 7.00
N LYS A 165 -16.28 -4.83 6.35
CA LYS A 165 -17.11 -4.66 5.14
C LYS A 165 -16.65 -5.46 3.92
N LYS A 166 -15.35 -5.75 3.82
CA LYS A 166 -14.72 -6.34 2.63
C LYS A 166 -14.13 -7.73 2.88
N MET A 167 -14.32 -8.30 4.07
CA MET A 167 -13.62 -9.52 4.49
C MET A 167 -13.88 -10.71 3.55
N ASP A 168 -15.13 -10.90 3.14
CA ASP A 168 -15.56 -12.00 2.27
C ASP A 168 -14.95 -11.94 0.87
N LEU A 169 -14.42 -10.78 0.47
CA LEU A 169 -13.71 -10.56 -0.80
C LEU A 169 -12.19 -10.52 -0.59
N ALA A 170 -11.74 -9.75 0.40
CA ALA A 170 -10.33 -9.47 0.65
C ALA A 170 -9.59 -10.72 1.15
N VAL A 171 -10.12 -11.43 2.14
CA VAL A 171 -9.42 -12.57 2.74
C VAL A 171 -9.18 -13.70 1.72
N PRO A 172 -10.19 -14.17 0.94
CA PRO A 172 -9.94 -15.18 -0.08
C PRO A 172 -8.93 -14.75 -1.14
N ALA A 173 -8.97 -13.49 -1.58
CA ALA A 173 -8.01 -12.96 -2.54
C ALA A 173 -6.58 -12.91 -1.95
N ASN A 174 -6.45 -12.48 -0.70
CA ASN A 174 -5.17 -12.31 -0.02
C ASN A 174 -4.53 -13.63 0.41
N LEU A 175 -5.34 -14.67 0.65
CA LEU A 175 -4.86 -16.06 0.78
C LEU A 175 -4.20 -16.58 -0.51
N ARG A 176 -4.33 -15.87 -1.63
CA ARG A 176 -3.61 -16.12 -2.89
C ARG A 176 -2.67 -14.97 -3.26
N CYS A 177 -2.21 -14.20 -2.26
CA CYS A 177 -1.35 -13.03 -2.41
C CYS A 177 -1.93 -11.93 -3.33
N GLY A 178 -3.26 -11.80 -3.38
CA GLY A 178 -3.93 -10.83 -4.26
C GLY A 178 -4.08 -11.29 -5.70
N ARG A 179 -3.79 -12.56 -6.01
CA ARG A 179 -4.03 -13.13 -7.34
C ARG A 179 -5.55 -13.22 -7.60
N PRO A 180 -6.06 -12.60 -8.68
CA PRO A 180 -7.45 -12.74 -9.10
C PRO A 180 -7.83 -14.20 -9.37
N GLU A 181 -9.13 -14.51 -9.29
CA GLU A 181 -9.66 -15.82 -9.68
C GLU A 181 -9.74 -15.95 -11.20
N GLY A 182 -9.44 -17.13 -11.73
CA GLY A 182 -9.40 -17.40 -13.17
C GLY A 182 -8.18 -16.82 -13.89
N ASP A 183 -8.22 -16.86 -15.22
CA ASP A 183 -7.17 -16.34 -16.10
C ASP A 183 -7.37 -14.84 -16.37
N VAL A 184 -7.43 -14.06 -15.30
CA VAL A 184 -7.48 -12.60 -15.41
C VAL A 184 -6.09 -12.09 -15.76
N GLN A 185 -5.96 -11.53 -16.96
CA GLN A 185 -4.76 -10.83 -17.39
C GLN A 185 -4.56 -9.60 -16.52
N VAL A 186 -3.30 -9.29 -16.22
CA VAL A 186 -2.94 -8.01 -15.60
C VAL A 186 -3.52 -6.90 -16.50
N PRO A 187 -4.25 -5.89 -15.94
CA PRO A 187 -4.76 -4.80 -16.74
C PRO A 187 -3.62 -4.25 -17.60
N ALA A 188 -3.81 -4.20 -18.92
CA ALA A 188 -2.79 -3.66 -19.81
C ALA A 188 -2.75 -2.14 -19.68
N ASP A 189 -1.55 -1.57 -19.70
CA ASP A 189 -1.41 -0.12 -19.92
C ASP A 189 -1.92 0.22 -21.33
N PRO A 190 -2.32 1.49 -21.59
CA PRO A 190 -2.83 1.86 -22.92
C PRO A 190 -1.79 1.54 -24.01
N GLY A 191 -2.16 0.67 -24.94
CA GLY A 191 -1.22 0.12 -25.92
C GLY A 191 -0.98 0.97 -27.17
N TRP A 192 -1.47 2.21 -27.22
CA TRP A 192 -1.37 3.06 -28.41
C TRP A 192 -0.01 3.78 -28.53
N ALA A 193 0.73 3.91 -27.42
CA ALA A 193 2.10 4.44 -27.38
C ALA A 193 2.87 3.90 -26.18
N GLN A 194 4.18 4.16 -26.13
CA GLN A 194 4.96 3.97 -24.91
C GLN A 194 4.65 5.12 -23.94
N LEU A 195 3.87 4.80 -22.90
CA LEU A 195 3.42 5.76 -21.90
C LEU A 195 4.00 5.44 -20.52
N ASN A 196 4.18 6.48 -19.72
CA ASN A 196 4.53 6.37 -18.31
C ASN A 196 3.35 6.87 -17.48
N PHE A 197 2.94 6.12 -16.47
CA PHE A 197 1.97 6.61 -15.49
C PHE A 197 2.72 7.22 -14.32
N SER A 198 2.59 8.53 -14.13
CA SER A 198 3.32 9.25 -13.09
C SER A 198 2.67 9.11 -11.72
N ILE A 199 3.43 9.42 -10.68
CA ILE A 199 2.93 9.39 -9.29
C ILE A 199 1.77 10.37 -9.04
N ALA A 200 1.66 11.42 -9.88
CA ALA A 200 0.54 12.36 -9.85
C ALA A 200 -0.74 11.78 -10.46
N GLY A 201 -0.71 10.54 -10.98
CA GLY A 201 -1.86 9.89 -11.60
C GLY A 201 -2.10 10.32 -13.05
N LEU A 202 -1.05 10.77 -13.75
CA LEU A 202 -1.14 11.25 -15.14
C LEU A 202 -0.43 10.28 -16.09
N TRP A 203 -1.03 10.04 -17.25
CA TRP A 203 -0.34 9.38 -18.35
C TRP A 203 0.51 10.39 -19.10
N GLU A 204 1.80 10.11 -19.18
CA GLU A 204 2.81 10.95 -19.81
C GLU A 204 3.40 10.22 -21.02
N ILE A 205 3.64 10.96 -22.09
CA ILE A 205 4.32 10.47 -23.29
C ILE A 205 5.66 11.21 -23.44
N ALA A 206 6.74 10.45 -23.63
CA ALA A 206 8.04 11.04 -23.88
C ALA A 206 8.14 11.59 -25.32
N PRO A 207 8.92 12.65 -25.58
CA PRO A 207 8.98 13.26 -26.92
C PRO A 207 9.34 12.30 -28.06
N HIS A 208 10.24 11.34 -27.82
CA HIS A 208 10.61 10.33 -28.83
C HIS A 208 9.45 9.36 -29.11
N ALA A 209 8.76 8.90 -28.07
CA ALA A 209 7.59 8.05 -28.21
C ALA A 209 6.43 8.77 -28.91
N LEU A 210 6.29 10.09 -28.69
CA LEU A 210 5.32 10.92 -29.42
C LEU A 210 5.68 10.99 -30.92
N ALA A 211 6.96 11.17 -31.26
CA ALA A 211 7.39 11.22 -32.65
C ALA A 211 7.05 9.91 -33.41
N ASP A 212 7.18 8.75 -32.76
CA ASP A 212 6.84 7.44 -33.35
C ASP A 212 5.33 7.24 -33.61
N VAL A 213 4.48 8.04 -32.97
CA VAL A 213 3.02 7.95 -33.08
C VAL A 213 2.37 9.22 -33.60
N ALA A 214 3.14 10.23 -34.01
CA ALA A 214 2.64 11.57 -34.33
C ALA A 214 1.49 11.56 -35.36
N ALA A 215 1.59 10.72 -36.39
CA ALA A 215 0.55 10.57 -37.42
C ALA A 215 -0.76 9.91 -36.93
N ARG A 216 -0.76 9.32 -35.73
CA ARG A 216 -1.88 8.55 -35.15
C ARG A 216 -2.54 9.26 -33.97
N VAL A 217 -2.05 10.43 -33.57
CA VAL A 217 -2.56 11.18 -32.41
C VAL A 217 -3.01 12.58 -32.82
N GLN A 218 -3.83 13.21 -31.98
CA GLN A 218 -4.06 14.65 -32.05
C GLN A 218 -3.24 15.31 -30.95
N VAL A 219 -2.32 16.22 -31.33
CA VAL A 219 -1.68 17.11 -30.36
C VAL A 219 -2.63 18.28 -30.09
N VAL A 220 -2.95 18.53 -28.82
CA VAL A 220 -3.75 19.69 -28.40
C VAL A 220 -2.84 20.59 -27.58
N ASP A 221 -2.56 21.77 -28.09
CA ASP A 221 -1.74 22.76 -27.39
C ASP A 221 -2.67 23.63 -26.54
N VAL A 222 -2.48 23.63 -25.22
CA VAL A 222 -3.36 24.31 -24.27
C VAL A 222 -2.83 25.66 -23.78
N ARG A 223 -1.74 26.13 -24.37
CA ARG A 223 -1.13 27.43 -24.08
C ARG A 223 -1.97 28.59 -24.63
N GLU A 224 -1.59 29.82 -24.29
CA GLU A 224 -2.22 31.01 -24.86
C GLU A 224 -1.78 31.25 -26.32
N PRO A 225 -2.60 31.92 -27.15
CA PRO A 225 -2.31 32.13 -28.57
C PRO A 225 -0.95 32.79 -28.86
N GLU A 226 -0.51 33.68 -27.97
CA GLU A 226 0.78 34.36 -28.09
C GLU A 226 1.97 33.39 -27.91
N GLU A 227 1.87 32.45 -26.96
CA GLU A 227 2.89 31.43 -26.71
C GLU A 227 2.97 30.41 -27.86
N TYR A 228 1.83 30.09 -28.46
CA TYR A 228 1.71 29.21 -29.62
C TYR A 228 2.33 29.81 -30.89
N ALA A 229 2.09 31.11 -31.13
CA ALA A 229 2.49 31.81 -32.35
C ALA A 229 3.92 32.37 -32.29
N HIS A 230 4.39 32.81 -31.11
CA HIS A 230 5.60 33.62 -30.97
C HIS A 230 6.60 33.10 -29.92
N GLY A 231 6.26 32.00 -29.23
CA GLY A 231 7.15 31.37 -28.24
C GLY A 231 8.21 30.46 -28.87
N LEU A 232 8.40 29.27 -28.28
CA LEU A 232 9.36 28.24 -28.73
C LEU A 232 8.91 27.50 -30.02
N GLY A 233 7.87 27.98 -30.69
CA GLY A 233 7.13 27.25 -31.71
C GLY A 233 6.08 26.31 -31.12
N HIS A 234 5.57 25.42 -31.97
CA HIS A 234 4.59 24.39 -31.62
C HIS A 234 4.87 23.12 -32.44
N ILE A 235 4.29 21.99 -32.01
CA ILE A 235 4.39 20.73 -32.74
C ILE A 235 3.53 20.84 -34.01
N GLU A 236 4.08 20.45 -35.16
CA GLU A 236 3.35 20.48 -36.43
C GLU A 236 2.04 19.70 -36.35
N GLY A 237 0.94 20.32 -36.81
CA GLY A 237 -0.40 19.73 -36.75
C GLY A 237 -1.09 19.81 -35.38
N ALA A 238 -0.49 20.49 -34.40
CA ALA A 238 -1.13 20.77 -33.12
C ALA A 238 -2.39 21.64 -33.31
N LEU A 239 -3.44 21.30 -32.55
CA LEU A 239 -4.67 22.09 -32.46
C LEU A 239 -4.58 22.97 -31.22
N LEU A 240 -4.56 24.29 -31.42
CA LEU A 240 -4.57 25.25 -30.31
C LEU A 240 -5.97 25.33 -29.66
N VAL A 241 -6.04 24.95 -28.39
CA VAL A 241 -7.22 25.08 -27.54
C VAL A 241 -6.78 25.57 -26.16
N PRO A 242 -6.73 26.90 -25.92
CA PRO A 242 -6.25 27.45 -24.65
C PRO A 242 -6.98 26.84 -23.45
N LEU A 243 -6.26 26.59 -22.37
CA LEU A 243 -6.76 25.82 -21.22
C LEU A 243 -8.09 26.35 -20.67
N GLY A 244 -8.25 27.68 -20.60
CA GLY A 244 -9.49 28.32 -20.13
C GLY A 244 -10.71 28.11 -21.03
N GLN A 245 -10.51 27.63 -22.25
CA GLN A 245 -11.57 27.34 -23.24
C GLN A 245 -11.76 25.84 -23.47
N LEU A 246 -10.85 25.00 -22.96
CA LEU A 246 -10.81 23.57 -23.27
C LEU A 246 -12.12 22.85 -22.97
N GLU A 247 -12.71 23.10 -21.80
CA GLU A 247 -13.95 22.44 -21.38
C GLU A 247 -15.11 22.71 -22.36
N ALA A 248 -15.29 23.96 -22.78
CA ALA A 248 -16.33 24.35 -23.73
C ALA A 248 -16.08 23.78 -25.14
N ARG A 249 -14.81 23.55 -25.49
CA ARG A 249 -14.37 23.11 -26.82
C ARG A 249 -14.06 21.62 -26.91
N LEU A 250 -14.26 20.84 -25.84
CA LEU A 250 -14.16 19.37 -25.86
C LEU A 250 -14.92 18.70 -27.01
N PRO A 251 -16.12 19.16 -27.45
CA PRO A 251 -16.82 18.57 -28.59
C PRO A 251 -16.07 18.69 -29.93
N GLU A 252 -15.12 19.61 -30.06
CA GLU A 252 -14.30 19.79 -31.26
C GLU A 252 -13.16 18.77 -31.35
N LEU A 253 -12.79 18.14 -30.23
CA LEU A 253 -11.66 17.22 -30.19
C LEU A 253 -12.02 15.84 -30.78
N PRO A 254 -11.11 15.24 -31.57
CA PRO A 254 -11.34 13.95 -32.18
C PRO A 254 -11.49 12.85 -31.11
N ARG A 255 -12.47 11.97 -31.30
CA ARG A 255 -12.71 10.81 -30.41
C ARG A 255 -12.27 9.47 -31.01
N ASP A 256 -11.81 9.48 -32.25
CA ASP A 256 -11.37 8.32 -33.02
C ASP A 256 -9.87 8.01 -32.84
N ARG A 257 -9.12 8.91 -32.19
CA ARG A 257 -7.67 8.78 -31.98
C ARG A 257 -7.25 9.30 -30.61
N PRO A 258 -6.08 8.89 -30.08
CA PRO A 258 -5.55 9.43 -28.82
C PRO A 258 -5.22 10.92 -28.92
N ILE A 259 -5.36 11.61 -27.78
CA ILE A 259 -5.01 13.02 -27.63
C ILE A 259 -3.76 13.14 -26.76
N VAL A 260 -2.84 14.00 -27.17
CA VAL A 260 -1.65 14.38 -26.40
C VAL A 260 -1.70 15.87 -26.15
N THR A 261 -1.77 16.27 -24.88
CA THR A 261 -1.78 17.68 -24.49
C THR A 261 -0.36 18.22 -24.35
N VAL A 262 -0.12 19.42 -24.86
CA VAL A 262 1.13 20.18 -24.73
C VAL A 262 0.84 21.54 -24.09
#